data_AF-W6WBD4-F1
#
_entry.id   AF-W6WBD4-F1
#
_cell.length_a   1.000
_cell.length_b   1.000
_cell.length_c   1.000
_cell.angle_alpha   90.00
_cell.angle_beta   90.00
_cell.angle_gamma   90.00
#
_symmetry.space_group_name_H-M   'P 1'
#
loop_
_entity.id
_entity.type
_entity.pdbx_description
1 polymer ?
#
loop_
_entity_poly.entity_id
_entity_poly.type
_entity_poly.pdbx_seq_one_letter_code
_entity_poly.pdbx_strand_id
1 'polypeptide(L)' 'MGVIDNTPLGSFTYQKQTGTNHYNVAVHLLKVTKVAGKFPEKGIRKTQWFLLKDAVCDAAQPGLRTLSSRLETVGV' A
#
# COMPACT_ATOMS: atom_id res chain seq x y z
N MET A 1 7.35 -11.51 -6.01
CA MET A 1 7.87 -11.31 -7.37
C MET A 1 6.91 -10.39 -8.11
N GLY A 2 7.45 -9.45 -8.86
CA GLY A 2 6.66 -8.48 -9.62
C GLY A 2 7.54 -7.36 -10.16
N VAL A 3 6.91 -6.44 -10.89
CA VAL A 3 7.55 -5.23 -11.44
C VAL A 3 6.98 -4.02 -10.71
N ILE A 4 7.86 -3.17 -10.19
CA ILE A 4 7.50 -1.92 -9.52
C ILE A 4 7.51 -0.81 -10.56
N ASP A 5 6.49 0.06 -10.54
CA ASP A 5 6.52 1.30 -11.29
C ASP A 5 7.50 2.28 -10.62
N ASN A 6 8.47 2.76 -11.40
CA ASN A 6 9.48 3.72 -10.93
C ASN A 6 8.84 5.08 -10.59
N THR A 7 7.66 5.38 -11.14
CA THR A 7 6.92 6.59 -10.82
C THR A 7 6.04 6.34 -9.59
N PRO A 8 6.19 7.11 -8.51
CA PRO A 8 5.30 6.98 -7.37
C PRO A 8 3.88 7.40 -7.76
N LEU A 9 2.90 6.63 -7.32
CA LEU A 9 1.49 7.02 -7.36
C LEU A 9 1.26 8.33 -6.59
N GLY A 10 2.00 8.48 -5.49
CA GLY A 10 2.07 9.71 -4.70
C GLY A 10 2.77 9.44 -3.37
N SER A 11 2.71 10.41 -2.48
CA SER A 11 3.28 10.32 -1.13
C SER A 11 2.34 10.88 -0.08
N PHE A 12 2.45 10.41 1.15
CA PHE A 12 1.76 11.00 2.30
C PHE A 12 2.64 10.96 3.55
N THR A 13 2.27 11.74 4.55
CA THR A 13 2.94 11.73 5.85
C THR A 13 2.08 11.06 6.90
N TYR A 14 2.70 10.32 7.82
CA TYR A 14 2.01 9.80 9.00
C TYR A 14 2.91 9.85 10.24
N GLN A 15 2.29 9.80 11.41
CA GLN A 15 2.96 9.65 12.69
C GLN A 15 2.65 8.27 13.27
N LYS A 16 3.63 7.65 13.92
CA LYS A 16 3.39 6.45 14.72
C LYS A 16 2.93 6.87 16.11
N GLN A 17 1.92 6.20 16.66
CA GLN A 17 1.41 6.49 18.01
C GLN A 17 2.49 6.38 19.11
N THR A 18 3.56 5.63 18.87
CA THR A 18 4.62 5.37 19.85
C THR A 18 5.76 6.38 19.83
N GLY A 19 5.65 7.51 19.11
CA GLY A 19 6.71 8.53 19.07
C GLY A 19 6.31 9.83 18.40
N THR A 20 7.22 10.81 18.41
CA THR A 20 7.01 12.16 17.86
C THR A 20 7.45 12.30 16.40
N ASN A 21 8.02 11.24 15.83
CA ASN A 21 8.56 11.27 14.47
C ASN A 21 7.44 11.34 13.43
N HIS A 22 7.61 12.24 12.47
CA HIS A 22 6.85 12.28 11.24
C HIS A 22 7.58 11.49 10.16
N TYR A 23 6.85 10.61 9.48
CA TYR A 23 7.38 9.81 8.38
C TYR A 23 6.73 10.29 7.09
N ASN A 24 7.54 10.59 6.08
CA ASN A 24 7.08 10.75 4.71
C ASN A 24 7.24 9.41 3.98
N VAL A 25 6.18 8.94 3.34
CA VAL A 25 6.17 7.67 2.60
C VAL A 25 5.73 7.89 1.15
N ALA A 26 6.50 7.34 0.22
CA ALA A 26 6.13 7.25 -1.19
C ALA A 26 5.44 5.91 -1.46
N VAL A 27 4.37 5.94 -2.24
CA VAL A 27 3.58 4.76 -2.64
C VAL A 27 3.84 4.50 -4.11
N HIS A 28 4.29 3.28 -4.41
CA HIS A 28 4.54 2.81 -5.78
C HIS A 28 3.58 1.66 -6.11
N LEU A 29 3.22 1.55 -7.39
CA LEU A 29 2.45 0.41 -7.87
C LEU A 29 3.37 -0.79 -8.10
N LEU A 30 2.95 -1.95 -7.63
CA LEU A 30 3.62 -3.22 -7.86
C LEU A 30 2.68 -4.13 -8.65
N LYS A 31 3.05 -4.46 -9.89
CA LYS A 31 2.39 -5.51 -10.66
C LYS A 31 2.90 -6.87 -10.16
N VAL A 32 2.10 -7.52 -9.33
CA VAL A 32 2.47 -8.79 -8.71
C VAL A 32 2.38 -9.92 -9.72
N THR A 33 3.46 -10.71 -9.85
CA THR A 33 3.50 -11.93 -10.66
C THR A 33 3.38 -13.19 -9.82
N LYS A 34 3.97 -13.19 -8.61
CA LYS A 34 3.91 -14.32 -7.68
C LYS A 34 4.18 -13.89 -6.24
N VAL A 35 3.44 -14.46 -5.29
CA VAL A 35 3.71 -14.32 -3.85
C VAL A 35 4.67 -15.42 -3.39
N ALA A 36 5.73 -15.07 -2.67
CA ALA A 36 6.70 -16.04 -2.17
C ALA A 36 6.10 -16.89 -1.03
N GLY A 37 6.32 -18.20 -1.08
CA GLY A 37 5.81 -19.12 -0.05
C GLY A 37 6.57 -19.11 1.26
N LYS A 38 7.79 -18.55 1.29
CA LYS A 38 8.66 -18.43 2.47
C LYS A 38 9.38 -17.06 2.43
N PHE A 39 9.26 -16.28 3.51
CA PHE A 39 9.95 -15.01 3.72
C PHE A 39 9.99 -14.72 5.24
N PRO A 40 10.95 -13.92 5.76
CA PRO A 40 11.20 -13.77 7.20
C PRO A 40 9.98 -13.29 7.99
N GLU A 41 9.17 -12.40 7.41
CA GLU A 41 8.02 -11.78 8.06
C GLU A 41 6.71 -12.58 7.87
N LYS A 42 6.77 -13.76 7.25
CA LYS A 42 5.58 -14.56 6.94
C LYS A 42 4.85 -14.91 8.24
N GLY A 43 3.58 -14.51 8.33
CA GLY A 43 2.72 -14.76 9.49
C GLY A 43 2.75 -13.67 10.56
N ILE A 44 3.64 -12.67 10.47
CA ILE A 44 3.65 -11.52 11.39
C ILE A 44 2.50 -10.56 11.08
N ARG A 45 2.25 -10.30 9.79
CA ARG A 45 1.14 -9.46 9.32
C ARG A 45 0.16 -10.30 8.53
N LYS A 46 -1.13 -10.13 8.82
CA LYS A 46 -2.20 -10.70 8.01
C LYS A 46 -2.21 -9.98 6.66
N THR A 47 -2.25 -10.76 5.58
CA THR A 47 -2.30 -10.25 4.20
C THR A 47 -3.40 -10.97 3.47
N GLN A 48 -4.19 -10.22 2.70
CA GLN A 48 -5.25 -10.76 1.85
C GLN A 48 -5.36 -9.91 0.60
N TRP A 49 -5.91 -10.49 -0.47
CA TRP A 49 -6.27 -9.75 -1.67
C TRP A 49 -7.64 -9.12 -1.49
N PHE A 50 -7.78 -7.89 -1.95
CA PHE A 50 -9.03 -7.14 -1.88
C PHE A 50 -9.39 -6.64 -3.28
N LEU A 51 -10.69 -6.43 -3.50
CA LEU A 51 -11.12 -5.53 -4.56
C LEU A 51 -10.69 -4.11 -4.19
N LEU A 52 -10.38 -3.29 -5.19
CA LEU A 52 -9.83 -1.95 -4.97
C LEU A 52 -10.77 -1.09 -4.09
N LYS A 53 -12.07 -1.13 -4.34
CA LYS A 53 -13.10 -0.44 -3.54
C LYS A 53 -13.08 -0.83 -2.06
N ASP A 54 -12.84 -2.11 -1.76
CA ASP A 54 -12.83 -2.61 -0.39
C ASP A 54 -11.52 -2.21 0.30
N ALA A 55 -10.40 -2.22 -0.45
CA ALA A 55 -9.10 -1.77 0.04
C ALA A 55 -9.09 -0.27 0.40
N VAL A 56 -9.79 0.57 -0.36
CA VAL A 56 -9.96 2.00 -0.05
C VAL A 56 -10.64 2.19 1.30
N CYS A 57 -11.68 1.39 1.59
CA CYS A 57 -12.39 1.45 2.87
C CYS A 57 -11.54 0.93 4.04
N ASP A 58 -10.84 -0.18 3.85
CA ASP A 58 -10.11 -0.87 4.92
C ASP A 58 -8.77 -0.21 5.27
N ALA A 59 -8.16 0.55 4.34
CA ALA A 59 -6.86 1.18 4.57
C ALA A 59 -6.90 2.15 5.76
N ALA A 60 -6.17 1.85 6.83
CA ALA A 60 -6.23 2.64 8.07
C ALA A 60 -5.69 4.08 7.94
N GLN A 61 -4.78 4.33 7.00
CA GLN A 61 -4.14 5.64 6.83
C GLN A 61 -4.89 6.48 5.79
N PRO A 62 -5.40 7.68 6.13
CA PRO A 62 -6.15 8.52 5.21
C PRO A 62 -5.41 8.82 3.90
N GLY A 63 -4.10 9.11 3.99
CA GLY A 63 -3.29 9.37 2.80
C GLY A 63 -3.22 8.18 1.85
N LEU A 64 -3.19 6.95 2.38
CA LEU A 64 -3.25 5.74 1.55
C LEU A 64 -4.63 5.57 0.92
N ARG A 65 -5.72 5.85 1.64
CA ARG A 65 -7.09 5.83 1.06
C ARG A 65 -7.19 6.76 -0.14
N THR A 66 -6.75 8.01 0.01
CA THR A 66 -6.78 9.02 -1.05
C THR A 66 -5.99 8.57 -2.28
N LEU A 67 -4.81 7.97 -2.08
CA LEU A 67 -4.01 7.47 -3.19
C LEU A 67 -4.67 6.27 -3.88
N SER A 68 -5.24 5.34 -3.12
CA SER A 68 -5.94 4.17 -3.67
C SER A 68 -7.19 4.57 -4.46
N SER A 69 -7.98 5.56 -4.02
CA SER A 69 -9.15 6.03 -4.78
C SER A 69 -8.81 6.60 -6.15
N ARG A 70 -7.59 7.16 -6.33
CA ARG A 70 -7.14 7.65 -7.65
C ARG A 70 -6.99 6.52 -8.66
N LEU A 71 -6.71 5.29 -8.19
CA LEU A 71 -6.60 4.12 -9.07
C LEU A 71 -7.95 3.67 -9.60
N GLU A 72 -9.05 3.90 -8.87
CA GLU A 72 -10.41 3.59 -9.34
C GLU A 72 -10.76 4.39 -10.59
N THR A 73 -10.21 5.61 -10.72
CA THR A 73 -10.42 6.49 -11.88
C THR A 73 -9.54 6.14 -13.08
N VAL A 74 -8.43 5.41 -12.87
CA VAL A 74 -7.42 5.15 -13.92
C VAL A 74 -7.66 3.86 -14.69
N GLY A 75 -8.59 2.99 -14.25
CA GLY A 75 -8.94 1.77 -14.98
C GLY A 75 -7.74 0.84 -15.19
N VAL A 76 -6.99 0.56 -14.11
CA VAL A 76 -5.91 -0.44 -14.08
C VAL A 76 -6.44 -1.85 -14.10
#